data_AF-A0A5K0X3P3-F1
#
_entry.id   AF-A0A5K0X3P3-F1
#
_cell.length_a   1.000
_cell.length_b   1.000
_cell.length_c   1.000
_cell.angle_alpha   90.00
_cell.angle_beta   90.00
_cell.angle_gamma   90.00
#
_symmetry.space_group_name_H-M   'P 1'
#
loop_
_entity.id
_entity.type
_entity.pdbx_description
1 polymer ?
#
loop_
_entity_poly.entity_id
_entity_poly.type
_entity_poly.pdbx_seq_one_letter_code
_entity_poly.pdbx_strand_id
1 'polypeptide(L)'
;VSSIRESKSDDKRFSIFTGTKRLHLRAETREDRATWVEALLAVKEMFPRVSNSELMASMDGIAVSTDKLRQRLQEERVNDTAIMDCEQIMRTEFSTLQNQLIFLQQKSSLLLDTLRQLE
;
A
#
# COMPACT_ATOMS: atom_id res chain seq x y z
N VAL A 1 -4.69 11.96 5.06
CA VAL A 1 -6.00 12.52 5.46
C VAL A 1 -7.09 11.59 4.96
N SER A 2 -8.03 11.16 5.81
CA SER A 2 -9.09 10.22 5.41
C SER A 2 -10.29 10.94 4.80
N SER A 3 -10.79 11.99 5.46
CA SER A 3 -11.85 12.84 4.89
C SER A 3 -11.66 14.30 5.30
N ILE A 4 -12.17 15.20 4.46
CA ILE A 4 -12.19 16.64 4.67
C ILE A 4 -13.66 17.05 4.60
N ARG A 5 -14.13 17.85 5.57
CA ARG A 5 -15.52 18.35 5.60
C ARG A 5 -15.53 19.84 5.83
N GLU A 6 -16.19 20.57 4.95
CA GLU A 6 -16.47 21.99 5.10
C GLU A 6 -17.67 22.21 6.03
N SER A 7 -17.60 23.25 6.85
CA SER A 7 -18.73 23.66 7.68
C SER A 7 -19.79 24.34 6.82
N LYS A 8 -21.06 23.95 7.01
CA LYS A 8 -22.23 24.60 6.35
C LYS A 8 -22.62 25.92 7.02
N SER A 9 -22.25 26.11 8.28
CA SER A 9 -22.68 27.24 9.13
C SER A 9 -21.61 28.32 9.30
N ASP A 10 -20.36 28.01 8.94
CA ASP A 10 -19.22 28.93 9.07
C ASP A 10 -18.35 28.75 7.82
N ASP A 11 -18.32 29.77 6.97
CA ASP A 11 -17.66 29.75 5.66
C ASP A 11 -16.12 29.76 5.77
N LYS A 12 -15.57 29.88 6.98
CA LYS A 12 -14.13 29.80 7.26
C LYS A 12 -13.72 28.49 7.94
N ARG A 13 -14.66 27.71 8.48
CA ARG A 13 -14.34 26.45 9.19
C ARG A 13 -14.38 25.25 8.28
N PHE A 14 -13.45 24.34 8.54
CA PHE A 14 -13.40 23.01 7.96
C PHE A 14 -12.84 22.02 8.97
N SER A 15 -13.01 20.73 8.70
CA SER A 15 -12.47 19.68 9.55
C SER A 15 -11.78 18.61 8.73
N ILE A 16 -10.70 18.09 9.30
CA ILE A 16 -9.90 17.02 8.71
C ILE A 16 -10.02 15.81 9.63
N PHE A 17 -10.44 14.67 9.08
CA PHE A 17 -10.33 13.39 9.77
C PHE A 17 -9.06 12.69 9.31
N THR A 18 -8.12 12.45 10.22
CA THR A 18 -6.85 11.80 9.93
C THR A 18 -6.91 10.27 10.02
N GLY A 19 -8.10 9.71 10.28
CA GLY A 19 -8.30 8.28 10.52
C GLY A 19 -8.38 7.93 12.02
N THR A 20 -7.81 8.78 12.87
CA THR A 20 -7.81 8.64 14.33
C THR A 20 -8.48 9.81 15.02
N LYS A 21 -8.16 11.01 14.56
CA LYS A 21 -8.60 12.26 15.18
C LYS A 21 -9.29 13.12 14.17
N ARG A 22 -10.22 13.94 14.68
CA ARG A 22 -10.85 15.00 13.92
C ARG A 22 -10.24 16.32 14.35
N LEU A 23 -9.59 17.00 13.42
CA LEU A 23 -9.04 18.33 13.61
C LEU A 23 -10.04 19.34 13.07
N HIS A 24 -10.38 20.32 13.91
CA HIS A 24 -11.22 21.45 13.51
C HIS A 24 -10.31 22.64 13.21
N LEU A 25 -10.38 23.14 11.98
CA LEU A 25 -9.54 24.21 11.48
C LEU A 25 -10.41 25.38 11.04
N ARG A 26 -9.83 26.57 11.08
CA ARG A 26 -10.45 27.81 10.63
C ARG A 26 -9.46 28.59 9.80
N ALA A 27 -9.84 28.90 8.57
CA ALA A 27 -9.09 29.77 7.68
C ALA A 27 -9.37 31.26 8.00
N GLU A 28 -8.50 32.14 7.51
CA GLU A 28 -8.65 33.58 7.72
C GLU A 28 -9.78 34.15 6.86
N THR A 29 -9.93 33.64 5.63
CA THR A 29 -10.98 34.00 4.66
C THR A 29 -11.69 32.76 4.11
N ARG A 30 -12.79 32.97 3.38
CA ARG A 30 -13.52 31.89 2.69
C ARG A 30 -12.67 31.35 1.52
N GLU A 31 -11.98 32.24 0.85
CA GLU A 31 -11.07 31.95 -0.27
C GLU A 31 -9.89 31.10 0.22
N ASP A 32 -9.28 31.47 1.35
CA ASP A 32 -8.23 30.65 1.97
C ASP A 32 -8.73 29.27 2.35
N ARG A 33 -9.97 29.15 2.85
CA ARG A 33 -10.56 27.84 3.14
C ARG A 33 -10.60 26.98 1.88
N ALA A 34 -11.02 27.53 0.75
CA ALA A 34 -11.06 26.82 -0.52
C ALA A 34 -9.66 26.35 -0.95
N THR A 35 -8.67 27.24 -0.89
CA THR A 35 -7.27 26.92 -1.20
C THR A 35 -6.71 25.81 -0.31
N TRP A 36 -6.98 25.86 1.00
CA TRP A 36 -6.56 24.81 1.93
C TRP A 36 -7.22 23.47 1.63
N VAL A 37 -8.53 23.45 1.37
CA VAL A 37 -9.26 22.21 1.05
C VAL A 37 -8.75 21.59 -0.25
N GLU A 38 -8.53 22.41 -1.28
CA GLU A 38 -7.99 21.97 -2.57
C GLU A 38 -6.58 21.38 -2.43
N ALA A 39 -5.67 22.08 -1.75
CA ALA A 39 -4.32 21.59 -1.52
C ALA A 39 -4.32 20.27 -0.73
N LEU A 40 -5.17 20.15 0.30
CA LEU A 40 -5.28 18.93 1.10
C LEU A 40 -5.88 17.76 0.31
N LEU A 41 -6.80 18.02 -0.62
CA LEU A 41 -7.32 17.01 -1.54
C LEU A 41 -6.24 16.58 -2.53
N ALA A 42 -5.52 17.51 -3.16
CA ALA A 42 -4.43 17.19 -4.08
C ALA A 42 -3.35 16.32 -3.41
N VAL A 43 -2.94 16.66 -2.19
CA VAL A 43 -2.00 15.84 -1.41
C VAL A 43 -2.60 14.48 -1.05
N LYS A 44 -3.89 14.40 -0.74
CA LYS A 44 -4.56 13.12 -0.48
C LYS A 44 -4.56 12.22 -1.72
N GLU A 45 -4.79 12.77 -2.91
CA GLU A 45 -4.78 12.01 -4.17
C GLU A 45 -3.37 11.60 -4.59
N MET A 46 -2.35 12.42 -4.31
CA MET A 46 -0.94 12.10 -4.56
C MET A 46 -0.39 11.02 -3.61
N PHE A 47 -0.94 10.92 -2.39
CA PHE A 47 -0.53 9.94 -1.38
C PHE A 47 -1.76 9.12 -0.93
N PRO A 48 -2.33 8.30 -1.82
CA PRO A 48 -3.50 7.52 -1.50
C PRO A 48 -3.15 6.55 -0.37
N ARG A 49 -3.96 6.56 0.69
CA ARG A 49 -3.83 5.58 1.76
C ARG A 49 -4.37 4.25 1.24
N VAL A 50 -3.49 3.46 0.65
CA VAL A 50 -3.77 2.08 0.30
C VAL A 50 -4.14 1.36 1.59
N SER A 51 -5.32 0.73 1.64
CA SER A 51 -5.70 -0.04 2.82
C SER A 51 -4.77 -1.25 2.95
N ASN A 52 -4.48 -1.70 4.17
CA ASN A 52 -3.67 -2.91 4.35
C ASN A 52 -4.29 -4.11 3.63
N SER A 53 -5.63 -4.17 3.57
CA SER A 53 -6.34 -5.19 2.79
C SER A 53 -6.05 -5.11 1.28
N GLU A 54 -5.98 -3.92 0.69
CA GLU A 54 -5.61 -3.74 -0.72
C GLU A 54 -4.12 -4.04 -0.97
N LEU A 55 -3.24 -3.67 -0.03
CA LEU A 55 -1.83 -4.05 -0.09
C LEU A 55 -1.66 -5.57 -0.05
N MET A 56 -2.37 -6.27 0.84
CA MET A 56 -2.33 -7.74 0.91
C MET A 56 -2.95 -8.39 -0.34
N ALA A 57 -4.07 -7.88 -0.84
CA ALA A 57 -4.71 -8.41 -2.05
C ALA A 57 -3.83 -8.28 -3.30
N SER A 58 -2.97 -7.26 -3.37
CA SER A 58 -2.02 -7.09 -4.49
C SER A 58 -0.90 -8.14 -4.51
N MET A 59 -0.66 -8.85 -3.40
CA MET A 59 0.46 -9.79 -3.26
C MET A 59 0.09 -11.25 -3.52
N ASP A 60 -1.18 -11.62 -3.39
CA ASP A 60 -1.68 -12.95 -3.76
C ASP A 60 -1.58 -13.24 -5.27
N GLY A 61 -1.32 -12.21 -6.09
CA GLY A 61 -1.23 -12.32 -7.54
C GLY A 61 0.19 -12.38 -8.13
N ILE A 62 1.25 -12.28 -7.34
CA ILE A 62 2.63 -12.23 -7.87
C ILE A 62 3.14 -13.66 -8.11
N ALA A 63 2.76 -14.24 -9.24
CA ALA A 63 3.33 -15.50 -9.72
C ALA A 63 4.64 -15.25 -10.47
N VAL A 64 5.73 -15.89 -10.04
CA VAL A 64 6.99 -15.87 -10.78
C VAL A 64 6.92 -16.85 -11.95
N SER A 65 7.03 -16.32 -13.16
CA SER A 65 7.21 -17.14 -14.37
C SER A 65 8.63 -17.69 -14.43
N THR A 66 8.74 -18.98 -14.75
CA THR A 66 10.01 -19.67 -15.01
C THR A 66 10.27 -19.85 -16.51
N ASP A 67 9.46 -19.26 -17.39
CA ASP A 67 9.48 -19.56 -18.82
C ASP A 67 10.81 -19.20 -19.49
N LYS A 68 11.41 -18.06 -19.11
CA LYS A 68 12.74 -17.66 -19.60
C LYS A 68 13.85 -18.59 -19.12
N LEU A 69 13.74 -19.09 -17.88
CA LEU A 69 14.70 -20.04 -17.32
C LEU A 69 14.61 -21.37 -18.07
N ARG A 70 13.39 -21.88 -18.26
CA ARG A 70 13.12 -23.09 -19.05
C ARG A 70 13.69 -22.97 -20.46
N GLN A 71 13.37 -21.89 -21.18
CA GLN A 71 13.86 -21.68 -22.55
C GLN A 71 15.38 -21.75 -22.62
N ARG A 72 16.09 -21.05 -21.73
CA ARG A 72 17.55 -21.03 -21.72
C ARG A 72 18.16 -22.40 -21.40
N LEU A 73 17.57 -23.16 -20.47
CA LEU A 73 18.05 -24.50 -20.12
C LEU A 73 17.79 -25.52 -21.23
N GLN A 74 16.69 -25.38 -21.97
CA GLN A 74 16.39 -26.20 -23.15
C GLN A 74 17.39 -25.93 -24.29
N GLU A 75 17.78 -24.68 -24.51
CA GLU A 75 18.83 -24.32 -25.48
C GLU A 75 20.17 -24.99 -25.16
N GLU A 76 20.49 -25.14 -23.87
CA GLU A 76 21.68 -25.86 -23.38
C GLU A 76 21.52 -27.38 -23.37
N ARG A 77 20.39 -27.90 -23.87
CA ARG A 77 20.04 -29.34 -23.93
C ARG A 77 20.10 -30.01 -22.56
N VAL A 78 19.74 -29.28 -21.51
CA VAL A 78 19.57 -29.84 -20.16
C VAL A 78 18.38 -30.79 -20.16
N ASN A 79 18.48 -31.89 -19.42
CA ASN A 79 17.39 -32.85 -19.27
C ASN A 79 16.16 -32.19 -18.62
N ASP A 80 14.97 -32.44 -19.16
CA ASP A 80 13.70 -31.91 -18.66
C ASP A 80 13.49 -32.18 -17.16
N THR A 81 13.97 -33.31 -16.62
CA THR A 81 13.87 -33.58 -15.17
C THR A 81 14.68 -32.57 -14.35
N ALA A 82 15.89 -32.24 -14.80
CA ALA A 82 16.73 -31.23 -14.14
C ALA A 82 16.13 -29.83 -14.32
N ILE A 83 15.51 -29.54 -15.46
CA ILE A 83 14.79 -28.28 -15.67
C ILE A 83 13.63 -28.14 -14.68
N MET A 84 12.81 -29.19 -14.52
CA MET A 84 11.72 -29.21 -13.54
C MET A 84 12.21 -29.01 -12.11
N ASP A 85 13.30 -29.68 -11.72
CA ASP A 85 13.90 -29.50 -10.40
C ASP A 85 14.37 -28.05 -10.19
N CYS A 86 15.02 -27.45 -11.18
CA CYS A 86 15.43 -26.04 -11.12
C CYS A 86 14.23 -25.08 -10.97
N GLU A 87 13.15 -25.32 -11.71
CA GLU A 87 11.93 -24.52 -11.57
C GLU A 87 11.30 -24.68 -10.19
N GLN A 88 11.28 -25.91 -9.66
CA GLN A 88 10.73 -26.19 -8.34
C GLN A 88 11.55 -25.53 -7.23
N ILE A 89 12.88 -25.56 -7.33
CA ILE A 89 13.78 -24.84 -6.42
C ILE A 89 13.46 -23.34 -6.45
N MET A 90 13.43 -22.72 -7.64
CA MET A 90 13.10 -21.29 -7.79
C MET A 90 11.74 -20.93 -7.17
N ARG A 91 10.70 -21.74 -7.41
CA ARG A 91 9.36 -21.51 -6.85
C ARG A 91 9.36 -21.63 -5.33
N THR A 92 10.10 -22.58 -4.78
CA THR A 92 10.16 -22.82 -3.33
C THR A 92 10.92 -21.70 -2.60
N GLU A 93 12.07 -21.29 -3.14
CA GLU A 93 12.84 -20.15 -2.65
C GLU A 93 12.01 -18.86 -2.71
N PHE A 94 11.32 -18.63 -3.83
CA PHE A 94 10.49 -17.44 -3.99
C PHE A 94 9.30 -17.43 -3.03
N SER A 95 8.62 -18.57 -2.83
CA SER A 95 7.55 -18.70 -1.84
C SER A 95 8.05 -18.38 -0.43
N THR A 96 9.26 -18.84 -0.09
CA THR A 96 9.88 -18.52 1.21
C THR A 96 10.10 -17.01 1.38
N LEU A 97 10.63 -16.33 0.35
CA LEU A 97 10.81 -14.88 0.37
C LEU A 97 9.48 -14.13 0.44
N GLN A 98 8.47 -14.58 -0.31
CA GLN A 98 7.13 -14.02 -0.29
C GLN A 98 6.52 -14.11 1.12
N ASN A 99 6.64 -15.26 1.77
CA ASN A 99 6.16 -15.45 3.14
C ASN A 99 6.86 -14.53 4.14
N GLN A 100 8.18 -14.34 4.01
CA GLN A 100 8.93 -13.40 4.85
C GLN A 100 8.48 -11.95 4.63
N LEU A 101 8.24 -11.55 3.39
CA LEU A 101 7.75 -10.21 3.06
C LEU A 101 6.36 -9.96 3.67
N ILE A 102 5.44 -10.91 3.52
CA ILE A 102 4.09 -10.86 4.12
C ILE A 102 4.20 -10.72 5.64
N PHE A 103 5.06 -11.52 6.28
CA PHE A 103 5.27 -11.46 7.72
C PHE A 103 5.80 -10.08 8.19
N LEU A 104 6.76 -9.51 7.46
CA LEU A 104 7.29 -8.18 7.77
C LEU A 104 6.23 -7.08 7.63
N GLN A 105 5.38 -7.17 6.62
CA GLN A 105 4.28 -6.23 6.43
C GLN A 105 3.22 -6.37 7.51
N GLN A 106 2.85 -7.58 7.92
CA GLN A 106 1.95 -7.81 9.06
C GLN A 106 2.52 -7.19 10.34
N LYS A 107 3.81 -7.36 10.59
CA LYS A 107 4.50 -6.72 11.73
C LYS A 107 4.46 -5.19 11.62
N SER A 108 4.71 -4.63 10.44
CA SER A 108 4.64 -3.19 10.21
C SER A 108 3.23 -2.65 10.44
N SER A 109 2.20 -3.36 9.98
CA SER A 109 0.79 -3.02 10.25
C SER A 109 0.52 -2.98 11.75
N LEU A 110 0.92 -4.03 12.48
CA LEU A 110 0.71 -4.10 13.92
C LEU A 110 1.38 -2.93 14.65
N LEU A 111 2.60 -2.56 14.26
CA LEU A 111 3.32 -1.42 14.83
C LEU A 111 2.62 -0.10 14.56
N LEU A 112 2.07 0.10 13.36
CA LEU A 112 1.28 1.28 13.05
C LEU A 112 0.00 1.33 13.89
N ASP A 113 -0.67 0.19 14.05
CA ASP A 113 -1.88 0.09 14.87
C ASP A 113 -1.62 0.36 16.36
N THR A 114 -0.49 -0.08 16.91
CA THR A 114 -0.12 0.20 18.31
C THR A 114 0.26 1.66 18.52
N LEU A 115 1.04 2.26 17.62
CA LEU A 115 1.33 3.70 17.66
C LEU A 115 0.03 4.51 17.64
N ARG A 116 -0.94 4.08 16.84
CA ARG A 116 -2.27 4.69 16.74
C ARG A 116 -3.07 4.67 18.04
N GLN A 117 -2.88 3.66 18.88
CA GLN A 117 -3.55 3.54 20.18
C GLN A 117 -2.90 4.40 21.26
N LEU A 118 -1.64 4.80 21.06
CA LEU A 118 -0.89 5.64 21.99
C LEU A 118 -1.09 7.15 21.74
N GLU A 119 -1.62 7.54 20.58
CA GLU A 119 -1.98 8.93 20.23
C GLU A 119 -3.38 9.35 20.71
#